data_AF-A0A956HIT4-F1
#
_entry.id   AF-A0A956HIT4-F1
#
_cell.length_a   1.000
_cell.length_b   1.000
_cell.length_c   1.000
_cell.angle_alpha   90.00
_cell.angle_beta   90.00
_cell.angle_gamma   90.00
#
_symmetry.space_group_name_H-M   'P 1'
#
loop_
_entity.id
_entity.type
_entity.pdbx_description
1 polymer ?
#
loop_
_entity_poly.entity_id
_entity_poly.type
_entity_poly.pdbx_seq_one_letter_code
_entity_poly.pdbx_strand_id
1 'polypeptide(L)'
;MAVITATAASCSSEKLPAQPTAHKLPASALDELLAAQGLTFAAPEGFVAAPPTTSERWPYVHAIKSESRPVEVRYGPLTAAGTAALQRACGEDTRCRTTPSKAALEDILKASVSPLAAEGAELRVNPFPLDAVRGEFKAHWGGAAAFSVDPEVAPLGEALAVILHREGVGDAMFVTFMAEVDDANEDERMRAFHSLRFAAPMLTDEARARAAPLLGTTWSCSDGAVQMRFVADVWTTIHVSMAMAVMGRAQAYETITAQLEYLPDHRFTALPLRVDNMEMGDRTPKEPTAREYRYKVEGDALELRADGEETRCALIERRE
;
A
#
# COMPACT_ATOMS: atom_id res chain seq x y z
N MET A 1 -1.69 -74.80 17.44
CA MET A 1 -1.59 -74.23 16.08
C MET A 1 -2.15 -72.82 16.15
N ALA A 2 -1.30 -71.80 16.00
CA ALA A 2 -1.71 -70.40 16.02
C ALA A 2 -1.97 -69.95 14.57
N VAL A 3 -3.16 -69.40 14.32
CA VAL A 3 -3.55 -68.86 13.02
C VAL A 3 -3.16 -67.39 12.99
N ILE A 4 -2.27 -67.03 12.07
CA ILE A 4 -1.85 -65.65 11.83
C ILE A 4 -2.71 -65.11 10.69
N THR A 5 -3.54 -64.11 10.98
CA THR A 5 -4.38 -63.41 10.00
C THR A 5 -3.62 -62.18 9.50
N ALA A 6 -3.31 -62.15 8.21
CA ALA A 6 -2.66 -61.00 7.57
C ALA A 6 -3.70 -59.97 7.12
N THR A 7 -3.55 -58.73 7.60
CA THR A 7 -4.34 -57.57 7.18
C THR A 7 -3.70 -56.91 5.96
N ALA A 8 -4.43 -56.81 4.85
CA ALA A 8 -4.00 -56.12 3.65
C ALA A 8 -4.16 -54.59 3.83
N ALA A 9 -3.07 -53.84 3.68
CA ALA A 9 -3.07 -52.39 3.68
C ALA A 9 -3.57 -51.85 2.33
N SER A 10 -4.55 -50.96 2.37
CA SER A 10 -5.12 -50.27 1.20
C SER A 10 -4.25 -49.05 0.86
N CYS A 11 -3.54 -49.09 -0.26
CA CYS A 11 -2.81 -47.94 -0.79
C CYS A 11 -3.80 -46.88 -1.29
N SER A 12 -3.86 -45.75 -0.61
CA SER A 12 -4.56 -44.55 -1.10
C SER A 12 -3.73 -43.91 -2.21
N SER A 13 -4.35 -43.74 -3.37
CA SER A 13 -3.77 -43.05 -4.53
C SER A 13 -3.62 -41.55 -4.21
N GLU A 14 -2.43 -41.11 -3.82
CA GLU A 14 -2.09 -39.68 -3.82
C GLU A 14 -2.17 -39.12 -5.24
N LYS A 15 -3.04 -38.13 -5.42
CA LYS A 15 -3.28 -37.42 -6.68
C LYS A 15 -2.04 -36.58 -6.96
N LEU A 16 -1.27 -36.94 -8.00
CA LEU A 16 -0.10 -36.17 -8.44
C LEU A 16 -0.45 -34.68 -8.60
N PRO A 17 0.39 -33.75 -8.12
CA PRO A 17 0.17 -32.32 -8.30
C PRO A 17 0.10 -31.98 -9.79
N ALA A 18 -0.82 -31.07 -10.13
CA ALA A 18 -1.02 -30.61 -11.49
C ALA A 18 0.30 -30.11 -12.10
N GLN A 19 0.60 -30.54 -13.33
CA GLN A 19 1.77 -30.08 -14.07
C GLN A 19 1.76 -28.53 -14.16
N PRO A 20 2.91 -27.88 -13.91
CA PRO A 20 3.01 -26.43 -14.03
C PRO A 20 2.66 -26.00 -15.45
N THR A 21 1.67 -25.12 -15.58
CA THR A 21 1.27 -24.53 -16.86
C THR A 21 2.47 -23.83 -17.48
N ALA A 22 2.76 -24.15 -18.75
CA ALA A 22 3.87 -23.56 -19.49
C ALA A 22 3.85 -22.03 -19.38
N HIS A 23 4.85 -21.47 -18.68
CA HIS A 23 4.97 -20.03 -18.51
C HIS A 23 5.26 -19.38 -19.87
N LYS A 24 4.29 -18.62 -20.39
CA LYS A 24 4.49 -17.76 -21.55
C LYS A 24 5.55 -16.71 -21.19
N LEU A 25 6.65 -16.67 -21.93
CA LEU A 25 7.68 -15.65 -21.73
C LEU A 25 7.06 -14.24 -21.93
N PRO A 26 7.46 -13.25 -21.11
CA PRO A 26 6.98 -11.88 -21.23
C PRO A 26 7.39 -11.28 -22.59
N ALA A 27 6.51 -10.43 -23.15
CA ALA A 27 6.67 -9.91 -24.52
C ALA A 27 7.48 -8.60 -24.59
N SER A 28 7.73 -7.96 -23.44
CA SER A 28 8.45 -6.70 -23.32
C SER A 28 9.13 -6.55 -21.95
N ALA A 29 10.07 -5.62 -21.81
CA ALA A 29 10.69 -5.29 -20.52
C ALA A 29 9.68 -4.75 -19.49
N LEU A 30 8.60 -4.11 -19.94
CA LEU A 30 7.49 -3.75 -19.06
C LEU A 30 6.78 -5.01 -18.54
N ASP A 31 6.44 -5.95 -19.43
CA ASP A 31 5.79 -7.21 -19.00
C ASP A 31 6.65 -8.00 -18.01
N GLU A 32 7.97 -7.98 -18.20
CA GLU A 32 8.94 -8.54 -17.25
C GLU A 32 8.85 -7.86 -15.88
N LEU A 33 8.90 -6.52 -15.85
CA LEU A 33 8.76 -5.76 -14.60
C LEU A 33 7.42 -6.04 -13.93
N LEU A 34 6.32 -6.01 -14.69
CA LEU A 34 4.98 -6.23 -14.16
C LEU A 34 4.82 -7.64 -13.60
N ALA A 35 5.31 -8.66 -14.31
CA ALA A 35 5.27 -10.04 -13.84
C ALA A 35 6.15 -10.26 -12.60
N ALA A 36 7.38 -9.71 -12.61
CA ALA A 36 8.34 -9.88 -11.53
C ALA A 36 7.87 -9.21 -10.22
N GLN A 37 7.21 -8.06 -10.32
CA GLN A 37 6.76 -7.27 -9.17
C GLN A 37 5.26 -7.44 -8.87
N GLY A 38 4.57 -8.35 -9.57
CA GLY A 38 3.12 -8.57 -9.38
C GLY A 38 2.27 -7.32 -9.62
N LEU A 39 2.64 -6.50 -10.60
CA LEU A 39 2.00 -5.22 -10.93
C LEU A 39 1.03 -5.35 -12.10
N THR A 40 0.15 -4.36 -12.21
CA THR A 40 -0.69 -4.09 -13.37
C THR A 40 -0.44 -2.67 -13.84
N PHE A 41 -0.46 -2.50 -15.16
CA PHE A 41 -0.34 -1.21 -15.81
C PHE A 41 -1.57 -0.93 -16.66
N ALA A 42 -2.10 0.29 -16.55
CA ALA A 42 -3.15 0.81 -17.39
C ALA A 42 -2.85 2.27 -17.73
N ALA A 43 -2.46 2.52 -18.99
CA ALA A 43 -2.26 3.89 -19.46
C ALA A 43 -3.61 4.65 -19.41
N PRO A 44 -3.65 5.87 -18.86
CA PRO A 44 -4.84 6.71 -18.94
C PRO A 44 -5.12 7.14 -20.39
N GLU A 45 -6.36 7.52 -20.67
CA GLU A 45 -6.75 8.06 -21.98
C GLU A 45 -5.88 9.27 -22.39
N GLY A 46 -5.59 9.47 -23.67
CA GLY A 46 -4.78 10.61 -24.12
C GLY A 46 -3.30 10.55 -23.70
N PHE A 47 -2.84 9.41 -23.18
CA PHE A 47 -1.42 9.12 -23.01
C PHE A 47 -0.98 8.06 -24.03
N VAL A 48 0.18 8.29 -24.63
CA VAL A 48 0.78 7.39 -25.62
C VAL A 48 2.11 6.88 -25.14
N ALA A 49 2.44 5.63 -25.48
CA ALA A 49 3.74 5.06 -25.18
C ALA A 49 4.86 5.88 -25.85
N ALA A 50 5.92 6.15 -25.11
CA ALA A 50 7.12 6.80 -25.59
C ALA A 50 8.29 5.82 -25.56
N PRO A 51 9.20 5.87 -26.56
CA PRO A 51 10.42 5.06 -26.52
C PRO A 51 11.24 5.38 -25.27
N PRO A 52 11.70 4.37 -24.53
CA PRO A 52 12.57 4.61 -23.40
C PRO A 52 13.91 5.19 -23.88
N THR A 53 14.32 6.29 -23.27
CA THR A 53 15.67 6.82 -23.32
C THR A 53 16.55 6.05 -22.34
N THR A 54 17.79 5.77 -22.74
CA THR A 54 18.77 5.15 -21.85
C THR A 54 19.17 6.12 -20.74
N SER A 55 19.07 5.69 -19.48
CA SER A 55 19.61 6.42 -18.33
C SER A 55 20.39 5.45 -17.44
N GLU A 56 21.67 5.74 -17.21
CA GLU A 56 22.50 4.94 -16.30
C GLU A 56 22.11 5.14 -14.83
N ARG A 57 21.50 6.30 -14.51
CA ARG A 57 21.10 6.66 -13.14
C ARG A 57 19.83 5.94 -12.70
N TRP A 58 18.95 5.61 -13.65
CA TRP A 58 17.74 4.82 -13.39
C TRP A 58 17.31 4.04 -14.63
N PRO A 59 17.41 2.69 -14.61
CA PRO A 59 17.08 1.85 -15.76
C PRO A 59 15.56 1.62 -15.85
N TYR A 60 14.80 2.68 -16.12
CA TYR A 60 13.37 2.58 -16.37
C TYR A 60 13.11 1.80 -17.68
N VAL A 61 11.98 1.10 -17.73
CA VAL A 61 11.69 0.13 -18.81
C VAL A 61 10.54 0.56 -19.71
N HIS A 62 9.75 1.55 -19.28
CA HIS A 62 8.60 2.05 -20.02
C HIS A 62 8.36 3.53 -19.75
N ALA A 63 7.84 4.24 -20.74
CA ALA A 63 7.39 5.60 -20.59
C ALA A 63 6.07 5.84 -21.35
N ILE A 64 5.25 6.75 -20.82
CA ILE A 64 4.10 7.31 -21.51
C ILE A 64 4.19 8.84 -21.48
N LYS A 65 3.60 9.50 -22.47
CA LYS A 65 3.50 10.95 -22.55
C LYS A 65 2.06 11.38 -22.77
N SER A 66 1.65 12.47 -22.14
CA SER A 66 0.39 13.13 -22.47
C SER A 66 0.47 13.68 -23.89
N GLU A 67 -0.61 13.50 -24.66
CA GLU A 67 -0.76 14.12 -25.98
C GLU A 67 -1.09 15.62 -25.89
N SER A 68 -1.59 16.07 -24.74
CA SER A 68 -2.13 17.42 -24.56
C SER A 68 -1.24 18.35 -23.75
N ARG A 69 -0.30 17.79 -22.96
CA ARG A 69 0.54 18.53 -22.00
C ARG A 69 1.98 18.03 -21.99
N PRO A 70 2.95 18.85 -21.53
CA PRO A 70 4.35 18.44 -21.37
C PRO A 70 4.54 17.57 -20.13
N VAL A 71 3.82 16.44 -20.05
CA VAL A 71 3.87 15.48 -18.95
C VAL A 71 4.34 14.13 -19.49
N GLU A 72 5.38 13.59 -18.86
CA GLU A 72 5.93 12.26 -19.16
C GLU A 72 5.96 11.43 -17.88
N VAL A 73 5.49 10.18 -17.93
CA VAL A 73 5.60 9.25 -16.81
C VAL A 73 6.49 8.09 -17.21
N ARG A 74 7.49 7.80 -16.38
CA ARG A 74 8.42 6.68 -16.56
C ARG A 74 8.20 5.63 -15.48
N TYR A 75 8.38 4.37 -15.83
CA TYR A 75 8.15 3.22 -14.94
C TYR A 75 9.41 2.36 -14.89
N GLY A 76 9.81 2.00 -13.68
CA GLY A 76 11.03 1.21 -13.47
C GLY A 76 11.09 0.57 -12.08
N PRO A 77 12.14 -0.22 -11.85
CA PRO A 77 12.47 -0.68 -10.49
C PRO A 77 12.91 0.52 -9.62
N LEU A 78 13.08 0.30 -8.31
CA LEU A 78 13.78 1.28 -7.48
C LEU A 78 15.20 1.52 -8.00
N THR A 79 15.72 2.73 -7.76
CA THR A 79 17.15 2.98 -7.96
C THR A 79 17.98 2.15 -7.00
N ALA A 80 19.25 1.89 -7.33
CA ALA A 80 20.14 1.12 -6.47
C ALA A 80 20.25 1.72 -5.04
N ALA A 81 20.24 3.06 -4.94
CA ALA A 81 20.23 3.77 -3.67
C ALA A 81 18.92 3.54 -2.89
N GLY A 82 17.76 3.59 -3.57
CA GLY A 82 16.46 3.26 -2.98
C GLY A 82 16.40 1.83 -2.45
N THR A 83 16.85 0.85 -3.25
CA THR A 83 16.92 -0.56 -2.84
C THR A 83 17.80 -0.76 -1.61
N ALA A 84 18.97 -0.12 -1.57
CA ALA A 84 19.87 -0.22 -0.42
C ALA A 84 19.29 0.43 0.84
N ALA A 85 18.59 1.56 0.71
CA ALA A 85 17.90 2.21 1.82
C ALA A 85 16.76 1.34 2.35
N LEU A 86 15.97 0.72 1.46
CA LEU A 86 14.92 -0.21 1.82
C LEU A 86 15.50 -1.40 2.60
N GLN A 87 16.50 -2.09 2.04
CA GLN A 87 17.15 -3.23 2.71
C GLN A 87 17.65 -2.88 4.11
N ARG A 88 18.25 -1.68 4.28
CA ARG A 88 18.70 -1.22 5.59
C ARG A 88 17.53 -1.01 6.57
N ALA A 89 16.43 -0.44 6.10
CA ALA A 89 15.24 -0.22 6.93
C ALA A 89 14.58 -1.54 7.36
N CYS A 90 14.61 -2.57 6.51
CA CYS A 90 14.06 -3.89 6.84
C CYS A 90 14.95 -4.68 7.82
N GLY A 91 16.24 -4.35 7.94
CA GLY A 91 17.17 -5.03 8.83
C GLY A 91 17.35 -6.50 8.48
N GLU A 92 17.13 -7.40 9.44
CA GLU A 92 17.21 -8.86 9.24
C GLU A 92 15.96 -9.43 8.54
N ASP A 93 14.88 -8.65 8.47
CA ASP A 93 13.67 -9.06 7.76
C ASP A 93 13.85 -8.91 6.25
N THR A 94 14.40 -9.96 5.65
CA THR A 94 14.57 -10.07 4.19
C THR A 94 13.27 -9.89 3.39
N ARG A 95 12.09 -9.98 4.02
CA ARG A 95 10.78 -9.78 3.38
C ARG A 95 10.14 -8.44 3.69
N CYS A 96 10.77 -7.61 4.54
CA CYS A 96 10.31 -6.29 4.94
C CYS A 96 8.82 -6.23 5.35
N ARG A 97 8.40 -7.18 6.20
CA ARG A 97 7.01 -7.34 6.63
C ARG A 97 6.55 -6.19 7.49
N THR A 98 7.44 -5.70 8.34
CA THR A 98 7.16 -4.56 9.19
C THR A 98 7.20 -3.29 8.35
N THR A 99 6.11 -2.52 8.39
CA THR A 99 6.09 -1.19 7.77
C THR A 99 7.21 -0.34 8.39
N PRO A 100 8.11 0.25 7.59
CA PRO A 100 9.17 1.07 8.14
C PRO A 100 8.60 2.25 8.93
N SER A 101 9.32 2.72 9.95
CA SER A 101 8.94 3.95 10.66
C SER A 101 8.83 5.12 9.69
N LYS A 102 8.11 6.18 10.06
CA LYS A 102 7.96 7.36 9.20
C LYS A 102 9.32 7.90 8.72
N ALA A 103 10.30 8.02 9.62
CA ALA A 103 11.64 8.49 9.29
C ALA A 103 12.36 7.56 8.30
N ALA A 104 12.25 6.23 8.50
CA ALA A 104 12.83 5.26 7.57
C ALA A 104 12.16 5.31 6.19
N LEU A 105 10.84 5.51 6.12
CA LEU A 105 10.14 5.73 4.85
C LEU A 105 10.64 6.99 4.14
N GLU A 106 10.79 8.11 4.86
CA GLU A 106 11.32 9.35 4.29
C GLU A 106 12.73 9.16 3.71
N ASP A 107 13.59 8.39 4.40
CA ASP A 107 14.94 8.06 3.92
C ASP A 107 14.91 7.18 2.67
N ILE A 108 14.02 6.17 2.61
CA ILE A 108 13.82 5.35 1.42
C ILE A 108 13.37 6.21 0.23
N LEU A 109 12.40 7.10 0.44
CA LEU A 109 11.89 7.99 -0.61
C LEU A 109 12.98 8.92 -1.14
N LYS A 110 13.75 9.57 -0.25
CA LYS A 110 14.88 10.45 -0.63
C LYS A 110 15.94 9.67 -1.40
N ALA A 111 16.36 8.51 -0.89
CA ALA A 111 17.38 7.70 -1.54
C ALA A 111 16.93 7.20 -2.93
N SER A 112 15.64 6.91 -3.08
CA SER A 112 15.08 6.44 -4.36
C SER A 112 15.18 7.50 -5.47
N VAL A 113 15.02 8.78 -5.14
CA VAL A 113 15.05 9.88 -6.14
C VAL A 113 16.35 10.64 -6.22
N SER A 114 17.24 10.53 -5.22
CA SER A 114 18.51 11.28 -5.20
C SER A 114 19.33 11.16 -6.49
N PRO A 115 19.45 9.98 -7.15
CA PRO A 115 20.16 9.89 -8.43
C PRO A 115 19.54 10.66 -9.60
N LEU A 116 18.26 11.02 -9.48
CA LEU A 116 17.48 11.70 -10.52
C LEU A 116 17.42 13.21 -10.34
N ALA A 117 17.67 13.69 -9.12
CA ALA A 117 17.56 15.08 -8.76
C ALA A 117 18.77 15.89 -9.21
N ALA A 118 18.54 17.17 -9.52
CA ALA A 118 19.61 18.12 -9.78
C ALA A 118 20.49 18.29 -8.54
N GLU A 119 21.77 18.64 -8.76
CA GLU A 119 22.69 18.90 -7.66
C GLU A 119 22.17 20.01 -6.74
N GLY A 120 22.12 19.73 -5.43
CA GLY A 120 21.62 20.68 -4.43
C GLY A 120 20.09 20.87 -4.40
N ALA A 121 19.34 20.10 -5.20
CA ALA A 121 17.88 20.18 -5.19
C ALA A 121 17.29 19.81 -3.83
N GLU A 122 16.27 20.56 -3.41
CA GLU A 122 15.47 20.23 -2.23
C GLU A 122 14.59 19.00 -2.55
N LEU A 123 14.69 17.95 -1.74
CA LEU A 123 13.85 16.76 -1.87
C LEU A 123 12.69 16.83 -0.87
N ARG A 124 11.46 16.99 -1.37
CA ARG A 124 10.26 17.00 -0.54
C ARG A 124 9.61 15.63 -0.58
N VAL A 125 9.65 14.92 0.53
CA VAL A 125 9.09 13.57 0.64
C VAL A 125 7.87 13.55 1.52
N ASN A 126 6.88 12.74 1.14
CA ASN A 126 5.65 12.57 1.88
C ASN A 126 5.20 11.10 1.83
N PRO A 127 5.37 10.33 2.91
CA PRO A 127 4.77 9.01 3.03
C PRO A 127 3.24 9.09 2.91
N PHE A 128 2.63 8.15 2.19
CA PHE A 128 1.18 8.09 2.08
C PHE A 128 0.54 7.53 3.36
N PRO A 129 -0.70 7.92 3.67
CA PRO A 129 -1.54 7.19 4.60
C PRO A 129 -1.65 5.71 4.19
N LEU A 130 -1.48 4.79 5.15
CA LEU A 130 -1.45 3.35 4.89
C LEU A 130 -2.80 2.80 4.38
N ASP A 131 -3.89 3.41 4.80
CA ASP A 131 -5.24 3.09 4.34
C ASP A 131 -5.46 3.50 2.87
N ALA A 132 -4.96 4.67 2.46
CA ALA A 132 -5.00 5.15 1.08
C ALA A 132 -4.14 4.25 0.17
N VAL A 133 -2.91 3.94 0.56
CA VAL A 133 -2.02 3.15 -0.28
C VAL A 133 -2.52 1.70 -0.48
N ARG A 134 -3.19 1.13 0.52
CA ARG A 134 -3.83 -0.19 0.42
C ARG A 134 -5.07 -0.16 -0.44
N GLY A 135 -5.89 0.89 -0.33
CA GLY A 135 -7.10 1.06 -1.12
C GLY A 135 -6.82 1.33 -2.60
N GLU A 136 -5.91 2.26 -2.89
CA GLU A 136 -5.67 2.78 -4.24
C GLU A 136 -4.65 1.94 -5.01
N PHE A 137 -3.57 1.53 -4.35
CA PHE A 137 -2.43 0.85 -4.98
C PHE A 137 -2.32 -0.64 -4.64
N LYS A 138 -3.09 -1.13 -3.67
CA LYS A 138 -2.96 -2.50 -3.11
C LYS A 138 -1.53 -2.81 -2.67
N ALA A 139 -0.88 -1.79 -2.10
CA ALA A 139 0.47 -1.86 -1.54
C ALA A 139 0.38 -1.81 -0.01
N HIS A 140 1.40 -2.28 0.70
CA HIS A 140 1.45 -2.23 2.16
C HIS A 140 1.81 -0.84 2.66
N TRP A 141 2.78 -0.20 2.00
CA TRP A 141 3.19 1.17 2.24
C TRP A 141 3.66 1.82 0.94
N GLY A 142 3.78 3.14 0.96
CA GLY A 142 4.27 3.92 -0.16
C GLY A 142 4.39 5.39 0.18
N GLY A 143 4.81 6.19 -0.78
CA GLY A 143 4.89 7.63 -0.65
C GLY A 143 5.30 8.30 -1.94
N ALA A 144 5.37 9.62 -1.88
CA ALA A 144 5.83 10.44 -2.98
C ALA A 144 7.06 11.27 -2.62
N ALA A 145 7.85 11.59 -3.63
CA ALA A 145 9.00 12.47 -3.53
C ALA A 145 8.98 13.48 -4.69
N ALA A 146 8.89 14.77 -4.37
CA ALA A 146 8.97 15.87 -5.32
C ALA A 146 10.39 16.46 -5.33
N PHE A 147 10.91 16.76 -6.51
CA PHE A 147 12.27 17.26 -6.71
C PHE A 147 12.46 17.93 -8.08
N SER A 148 13.41 18.87 -8.15
CA SER A 148 13.89 19.40 -9.43
C SER A 148 14.84 18.39 -10.08
N VAL A 149 14.66 18.17 -11.38
CA VAL A 149 15.27 17.06 -12.13
C VAL A 149 16.62 17.48 -12.72
N ASP A 150 17.58 16.56 -12.71
CA ASP A 150 18.82 16.75 -13.47
C ASP A 150 18.49 16.74 -14.99
N PRO A 151 18.86 17.79 -15.76
CA PRO A 151 18.59 17.85 -17.20
C PRO A 151 19.14 16.65 -18.01
N GLU A 152 20.16 15.95 -17.52
CA GLU A 152 20.67 14.71 -18.13
C GLU A 152 19.69 13.54 -17.99
N VAL A 153 18.84 13.55 -16.96
CA VAL A 153 17.82 12.52 -16.70
C VAL A 153 16.58 12.79 -17.54
N ALA A 154 16.05 14.01 -17.51
CA ALA A 154 14.94 14.42 -18.35
C ALA A 154 15.00 15.93 -18.65
N PRO A 155 14.50 16.38 -19.82
CA PRO A 155 14.50 17.80 -20.18
C PRO A 155 13.47 18.64 -19.41
N LEU A 156 12.57 17.99 -18.64
CA LEU A 156 11.51 18.63 -17.88
C LEU A 156 12.01 18.93 -16.45
N GLY A 157 11.73 20.13 -15.94
CA GLY A 157 12.41 20.68 -14.76
C GLY A 157 11.97 20.12 -13.42
N GLU A 158 10.73 19.62 -13.32
CA GLU A 158 10.13 19.18 -12.05
C GLU A 158 9.66 17.73 -12.16
N ALA A 159 9.80 16.98 -11.07
CA ALA A 159 9.32 15.61 -10.99
C ALA A 159 8.65 15.25 -9.67
N LEU A 160 7.73 14.30 -9.77
CA LEU A 160 7.16 13.57 -8.65
C LEU A 160 7.38 12.07 -8.85
N ALA A 161 8.18 11.46 -7.99
CA ALA A 161 8.26 10.00 -7.90
C ALA A 161 7.20 9.47 -6.94
N VAL A 162 6.61 8.34 -7.30
CA VAL A 162 5.79 7.52 -6.42
C VAL A 162 6.50 6.19 -6.23
N ILE A 163 6.66 5.81 -4.97
CA ILE A 163 7.30 4.57 -4.55
C ILE A 163 6.29 3.77 -3.75
N LEU A 164 6.12 2.49 -4.11
CA LEU A 164 5.18 1.57 -3.50
C LEU A 164 5.89 0.28 -3.16
N HIS A 165 5.49 -0.35 -2.06
CA HIS A 165 6.00 -1.66 -1.67
C HIS A 165 4.89 -2.58 -1.20
N ARG A 166 5.00 -3.84 -1.57
CA ARG A 166 4.11 -4.89 -1.10
C ARG A 166 4.92 -6.08 -0.58
N GLU A 167 4.72 -6.39 0.70
CA GLU A 167 5.34 -7.54 1.36
C GLU A 167 5.17 -8.82 0.51
N GLY A 168 6.28 -9.53 0.32
CA GLY A 168 6.31 -10.82 -0.35
C GLY A 168 6.01 -10.77 -1.86
N VAL A 169 5.83 -9.57 -2.42
CA VAL A 169 5.57 -9.37 -3.86
C VAL A 169 6.68 -8.53 -4.48
N GLY A 170 6.93 -7.33 -3.96
CA GLY A 170 8.00 -6.48 -4.48
C GLY A 170 7.74 -4.98 -4.37
N ASP A 171 8.46 -4.23 -5.20
CA ASP A 171 8.52 -2.77 -5.19
C ASP A 171 8.09 -2.21 -6.55
N ALA A 172 7.54 -1.00 -6.53
CA ALA A 172 7.21 -0.26 -7.74
C ALA A 172 7.65 1.19 -7.63
N MET A 173 8.21 1.72 -8.71
CA MET A 173 8.54 3.12 -8.84
C MET A 173 8.07 3.66 -10.18
N PHE A 174 7.37 4.79 -10.14
CA PHE A 174 7.13 5.59 -11.34
C PHE A 174 7.41 7.05 -11.05
N VAL A 175 7.90 7.77 -12.05
CA VAL A 175 8.27 9.18 -11.93
C VAL A 175 7.55 9.95 -13.00
N THR A 176 6.77 10.92 -12.58
CA THR A 176 6.16 11.90 -13.48
C THR A 176 7.07 13.10 -13.59
N PHE A 177 7.37 13.51 -14.82
CA PHE A 177 8.16 14.67 -15.17
C PHE A 177 7.24 15.72 -15.80
N MET A 178 7.40 16.98 -15.42
CA MET A 178 6.63 18.12 -15.93
C MET A 178 7.53 19.36 -16.09
N ALA A 179 7.16 20.24 -17.01
CA ALA A 179 7.94 21.44 -17.29
C ALA A 179 7.93 22.41 -16.08
N GLU A 180 6.76 22.56 -15.46
CA GLU A 180 6.51 23.37 -14.27
C GLU A 180 5.32 22.81 -13.49
N VAL A 181 5.22 23.15 -12.20
CA VAL A 181 4.10 22.78 -11.33
C VAL A 181 3.00 23.83 -11.48
N ASP A 182 2.00 23.53 -12.31
CA ASP A 182 0.78 24.30 -12.48
C ASP A 182 -0.45 23.39 -12.36
N ASP A 183 -1.64 23.98 -12.13
CA ASP A 183 -2.88 23.22 -11.92
C ASP A 183 -3.19 22.26 -13.08
N ALA A 184 -2.88 22.63 -14.33
CA ALA A 184 -3.19 21.81 -15.49
C ALA A 184 -2.24 20.61 -15.65
N ASN A 185 -0.96 20.78 -15.32
CA ASN A 185 0.00 19.68 -15.30
C ASN A 185 -0.23 18.77 -14.09
N GLU A 186 -0.68 19.32 -12.96
CA GLU A 186 -1.08 18.56 -11.78
C GLU A 186 -2.32 17.70 -12.08
N ASP A 187 -3.35 18.26 -12.70
CA ASP A 187 -4.54 17.51 -13.15
C ASP A 187 -4.15 16.38 -14.10
N GLU A 188 -3.29 16.66 -15.08
CA GLU A 188 -2.83 15.66 -16.04
C GLU A 188 -1.96 14.58 -15.38
N ARG A 189 -1.11 14.93 -14.42
CA ARG A 189 -0.39 13.96 -13.57
C ARG A 189 -1.36 13.08 -12.80
N MET A 190 -2.39 13.66 -12.18
CA MET A 190 -3.34 12.90 -11.37
C MET A 190 -4.11 11.85 -12.19
N ARG A 191 -4.32 12.07 -13.48
CA ARG A 191 -4.88 11.05 -14.39
C ARG A 191 -3.95 9.84 -14.55
N ALA A 192 -2.64 10.04 -14.53
CA ALA A 192 -1.65 8.97 -14.62
C ALA A 192 -1.25 8.38 -13.25
N PHE A 193 -1.64 9.01 -12.14
CA PHE A 193 -1.23 8.61 -10.79
C PHE A 193 -1.63 7.16 -10.44
N HIS A 194 -2.76 6.67 -10.95
CA HIS A 194 -3.22 5.29 -10.73
C HIS A 194 -2.87 4.32 -11.88
N SER A 195 -1.98 4.72 -12.79
CA SER A 195 -1.62 3.88 -13.94
C SER A 195 -0.85 2.62 -13.57
N LEU A 196 -0.18 2.59 -12.42
CA LEU A 196 0.58 1.45 -11.92
C LEU A 196 0.12 1.08 -10.50
N ARG A 197 -0.23 -0.19 -10.28
CA ARG A 197 -0.64 -0.73 -8.97
C ARG A 197 -0.39 -2.23 -8.88
N PHE A 198 -0.40 -2.80 -7.68
CA PHE A 198 -0.31 -4.25 -7.55
C PHE A 198 -1.56 -4.96 -8.10
N ALA A 199 -1.33 -6.09 -8.76
CA ALA A 199 -2.35 -6.87 -9.45
C ALA A 199 -3.31 -7.53 -8.45
N ALA A 200 -2.73 -8.32 -7.54
CA ALA A 200 -3.47 -9.14 -6.59
C ALA A 200 -4.27 -8.26 -5.61
N PRO A 201 -5.48 -8.67 -5.20
CA PRO A 201 -6.19 -8.01 -4.11
C PRO A 201 -5.40 -8.12 -2.79
N MET A 202 -5.65 -7.22 -1.84
CA MET A 202 -5.09 -7.34 -0.49
C MET A 202 -5.75 -8.46 0.31
N LEU A 203 -7.04 -8.70 0.07
CA LEU A 203 -7.82 -9.78 0.68
C LEU A 203 -8.06 -10.92 -0.30
N THR A 204 -8.09 -12.15 0.22
CA THR A 204 -8.67 -13.31 -0.49
C THR A 204 -10.18 -13.13 -0.66
N ASP A 205 -10.80 -13.85 -1.61
CA ASP A 205 -12.24 -13.76 -1.83
C ASP A 205 -13.04 -14.21 -0.60
N GLU A 206 -12.55 -15.22 0.11
CA GLU A 206 -13.14 -15.69 1.37
C GLU A 206 -13.06 -14.63 2.47
N ALA A 207 -11.88 -14.02 2.66
CA ALA A 207 -11.71 -12.95 3.64
C ALA A 207 -12.57 -11.72 3.27
N ARG A 208 -12.68 -11.39 1.98
CA ARG A 208 -13.55 -10.33 1.49
C ARG A 208 -15.03 -10.62 1.78
N ALA A 209 -15.50 -11.84 1.56
CA ALA A 209 -16.87 -12.22 1.87
C ALA A 209 -17.17 -12.07 3.38
N ARG A 210 -16.22 -12.45 4.24
CA ARG A 210 -16.32 -12.24 5.69
C ARG A 210 -16.26 -10.75 6.08
N ALA A 211 -15.48 -9.95 5.36
CA ALA A 211 -15.30 -8.51 5.59
C ALA A 211 -16.45 -7.65 5.06
N ALA A 212 -17.30 -8.19 4.18
CA ALA A 212 -18.30 -7.42 3.43
C ALA A 212 -19.17 -6.46 4.28
N PRO A 213 -19.58 -6.79 5.53
CA PRO A 213 -20.35 -5.87 6.37
C PRO A 213 -19.56 -4.62 6.83
N LEU A 214 -18.23 -4.69 6.86
CA LEU A 214 -17.34 -3.64 7.36
C LEU A 214 -16.59 -2.94 6.22
N LEU A 215 -16.32 -3.62 5.10
CA LEU A 215 -15.48 -3.09 4.04
C LEU A 215 -16.03 -1.77 3.47
N GLY A 216 -15.19 -0.73 3.40
CA GLY A 216 -15.55 0.57 2.84
C GLY A 216 -16.41 1.44 3.77
N THR A 217 -16.49 1.09 5.05
CA THR A 217 -17.33 1.83 6.02
C THR A 217 -16.51 2.71 6.96
N THR A 218 -17.13 3.81 7.38
CA THR A 218 -16.64 4.71 8.43
C THR A 218 -17.68 4.78 9.55
N TRP A 219 -17.27 4.60 10.80
CA TRP A 219 -18.12 4.57 11.98
C TRP A 219 -17.69 5.62 13.01
N SER A 220 -18.65 6.15 13.76
CA SER A 220 -18.46 7.05 14.91
C SER A 220 -18.79 6.31 16.19
N CYS A 221 -17.86 6.24 17.13
CA CYS A 221 -18.03 5.59 18.43
C CYS A 221 -17.81 6.61 19.57
N SER A 222 -18.24 6.26 20.79
CA SER A 222 -17.98 7.06 22.00
C SER A 222 -18.35 8.54 21.84
N ASP A 223 -19.58 8.81 21.39
CA ASP A 223 -20.11 10.16 21.15
C ASP A 223 -19.27 11.01 20.16
N GLY A 224 -18.59 10.36 19.21
CA GLY A 224 -17.77 11.01 18.20
C GLY A 224 -16.31 11.24 18.58
N ALA A 225 -15.91 10.83 19.78
CA ALA A 225 -14.50 10.88 20.20
C ALA A 225 -13.61 9.90 19.42
N VAL A 226 -14.20 8.86 18.83
CA VAL A 226 -13.49 7.85 18.05
C VAL A 226 -14.16 7.67 16.70
N GLN A 227 -13.38 7.75 15.63
CA GLN A 227 -13.81 7.34 14.29
C GLN A 227 -13.07 6.07 13.89
N MET A 228 -13.76 5.14 13.25
CA MET A 228 -13.20 3.87 12.78
C MET A 228 -13.46 3.73 11.28
N ARG A 229 -12.44 3.39 10.52
CA ARG A 229 -12.54 3.16 9.08
C ARG A 229 -11.99 1.79 8.73
N PHE A 230 -12.73 1.05 7.91
CA PHE A 230 -12.37 -0.29 7.47
C PHE A 230 -12.12 -0.30 5.96
N VAL A 231 -10.89 -0.59 5.54
CA VAL A 231 -10.49 -0.67 4.12
C VAL A 231 -9.64 -1.91 3.90
N ALA A 232 -10.10 -2.78 3.02
CA ALA A 232 -9.47 -4.06 2.71
C ALA A 232 -9.06 -4.82 3.99
N ASP A 233 -7.77 -5.10 4.14
CA ASP A 233 -7.14 -5.75 5.28
C ASP A 233 -6.62 -4.75 6.32
N VAL A 234 -7.19 -3.54 6.39
CA VAL A 234 -6.80 -2.52 7.37
C VAL A 234 -8.00 -1.92 8.08
N TRP A 235 -7.80 -1.70 9.37
CA TRP A 235 -8.67 -0.92 10.25
C TRP A 235 -7.89 0.27 10.80
N THR A 236 -8.44 1.47 10.58
CA THR A 236 -7.89 2.72 11.09
C THR A 236 -8.82 3.29 12.16
N THR A 237 -8.29 3.55 13.34
CA THR A 237 -8.98 4.19 14.47
C THR A 237 -8.39 5.58 14.67
N ILE A 238 -9.24 6.60 14.67
CA ILE A 238 -8.87 8.00 14.84
C ILE A 238 -9.51 8.49 16.13
N HIS A 239 -8.69 8.77 17.14
CA HIS A 239 -9.12 9.43 18.36
C HIS A 239 -9.08 10.94 18.13
N VAL A 240 -10.23 11.61 18.27
CA VAL A 240 -10.36 13.06 18.09
C VAL A 240 -9.97 13.78 19.38
N SER A 241 -9.21 14.86 19.27
CA SER A 241 -8.90 15.71 20.42
C SER A 241 -10.17 16.38 20.95
N MET A 242 -10.58 16.03 22.16
CA MET A 242 -11.74 16.66 22.82
C MET A 242 -11.57 18.18 22.97
N ALA A 243 -10.35 18.64 23.28
CA ALA A 243 -10.06 20.07 23.39
C ALA A 243 -10.28 20.78 22.05
N MET A 244 -9.84 20.18 20.94
CA MET A 244 -10.04 20.73 19.60
C MET A 244 -11.51 20.65 19.18
N ALA A 245 -12.21 19.56 19.52
CA ALA A 245 -13.63 19.38 19.22
C ALA A 245 -14.48 20.45 19.89
N VAL A 246 -14.19 20.83 21.14
CA VAL A 246 -14.85 21.96 21.84
C VAL A 246 -14.64 23.29 21.12
N MET A 247 -13.52 23.44 20.40
CA MET A 247 -13.23 24.61 19.56
C MET A 247 -13.80 24.46 18.13
N GLY A 248 -14.65 23.47 17.86
CA GLY A 248 -15.24 23.23 16.54
C GLY A 248 -14.27 22.65 15.52
N ARG A 249 -13.16 22.04 15.96
CA ARG A 249 -12.14 21.44 15.09
C ARG A 249 -12.04 19.93 15.31
N ALA A 250 -12.26 19.15 14.26
CA ALA A 250 -12.00 17.71 14.26
C ALA A 250 -10.52 17.46 13.96
N GLN A 251 -9.67 17.53 14.99
CA GLN A 251 -8.24 17.23 14.87
C GLN A 251 -7.97 15.83 15.43
N ALA A 252 -7.33 14.97 14.65
CA ALA A 252 -6.84 13.68 15.13
C ALA A 252 -5.77 13.91 16.21
N TYR A 253 -6.01 13.35 17.39
CA TYR A 253 -5.06 13.29 18.50
C TYR A 253 -4.17 12.04 18.40
N GLU A 254 -4.77 10.90 18.08
CA GLU A 254 -4.06 9.64 17.86
C GLU A 254 -4.70 8.88 16.72
N THR A 255 -3.88 8.34 15.81
CA THR A 255 -4.32 7.49 14.71
C THR A 255 -3.63 6.14 14.82
N ILE A 256 -4.43 5.09 14.94
CA ILE A 256 -3.95 3.71 14.98
C ILE A 256 -4.35 3.06 13.66
N THR A 257 -3.39 2.52 12.93
CA THR A 257 -3.65 1.68 11.75
C THR A 257 -3.25 0.26 12.10
N ALA A 258 -4.17 -0.68 11.93
CA ALA A 258 -3.94 -2.10 12.21
C ALA A 258 -4.22 -2.95 10.96
N GLN A 259 -3.40 -3.99 10.76
CA GLN A 259 -3.68 -5.04 9.79
C GLN A 259 -4.77 -5.95 10.34
N LEU A 260 -5.71 -6.31 9.48
CA LEU A 260 -6.84 -7.18 9.80
C LEU A 260 -6.63 -8.57 9.23
N GLU A 261 -6.98 -9.57 10.03
CA GLU A 261 -7.27 -10.91 9.55
C GLU A 261 -8.72 -11.25 9.86
N TYR A 262 -9.54 -11.46 8.82
CA TYR A 262 -10.96 -11.78 8.99
C TYR A 262 -11.16 -13.26 9.28
N LEU A 263 -11.75 -13.56 10.43
CA LEU A 263 -12.02 -14.90 10.94
C LEU A 263 -13.51 -15.27 10.74
N PRO A 264 -13.86 -16.57 10.83
CA PRO A 264 -15.25 -17.01 10.89
C PRO A 264 -16.03 -16.43 12.08
N ASP A 265 -17.36 -16.50 11.99
CA ASP A 265 -18.29 -16.15 13.07
C ASP A 265 -18.27 -14.67 13.49
N HIS A 266 -18.15 -13.77 12.52
CA HIS A 266 -18.09 -12.32 12.73
C HIS A 266 -16.95 -11.90 13.67
N ARG A 267 -15.74 -12.36 13.34
CA ARG A 267 -14.53 -12.06 14.10
C ARG A 267 -13.43 -11.54 13.19
N PHE A 268 -12.51 -10.78 13.77
CA PHE A 268 -11.24 -10.44 13.13
C PHE A 268 -10.13 -10.29 14.16
N THR A 269 -8.88 -10.48 13.76
CA THR A 269 -7.73 -10.01 14.55
C THR A 269 -7.25 -8.69 13.99
N ALA A 270 -6.73 -7.83 14.86
CA ALA A 270 -6.12 -6.55 14.48
C ALA A 270 -4.70 -6.48 15.05
N LEU A 271 -3.70 -6.42 14.18
CA LEU A 271 -2.30 -6.25 14.52
C LEU A 271 -1.88 -4.79 14.25
N PRO A 272 -1.51 -3.99 15.27
CA PRO A 272 -1.09 -2.61 15.05
C PRO A 272 0.11 -2.52 14.11
N LEU A 273 -0.05 -1.78 13.01
CA LEU A 273 1.01 -1.48 12.05
C LEU A 273 1.66 -0.13 12.33
N ARG A 274 0.84 0.85 12.75
CA ARG A 274 1.30 2.21 13.03
C ARG A 274 0.44 2.89 14.07
N VAL A 275 1.06 3.62 14.99
CA VAL A 275 0.38 4.48 15.97
C VAL A 275 0.99 5.86 15.92
N ASP A 276 0.31 6.82 15.30
CA ASP A 276 0.74 8.22 15.25
C ASP A 276 0.00 9.03 16.32
N ASN A 277 0.74 9.63 17.24
CA ASN A 277 0.21 10.51 18.26
C ASN A 277 0.66 11.95 18.01
N MET A 278 -0.27 12.91 18.14
CA MET A 278 -0.02 14.33 17.87
C MET A 278 1.10 14.92 18.75
N GLU A 279 1.21 14.49 20.01
CA GLU A 279 2.17 15.04 20.97
C GLU A 279 3.47 14.22 21.04
N MET A 280 3.36 12.90 20.94
CA MET A 280 4.49 11.98 21.13
C MET A 280 5.11 11.47 19.83
N GLY A 281 4.51 11.76 18.66
CA GLY A 281 4.94 11.23 17.38
C GLY A 281 4.60 9.73 17.22
N ASP A 282 5.51 8.97 16.61
CA ASP A 282 5.34 7.54 16.35
C ASP A 282 5.46 6.72 17.65
N ARG A 283 4.37 6.08 18.05
CA ARG A 283 4.25 5.21 19.23
C ARG A 283 4.02 3.75 18.86
N THR A 284 4.35 3.36 17.64
CA THR A 284 4.15 1.98 17.18
C THR A 284 4.88 1.01 18.11
N PRO A 285 4.20 -0.02 18.65
CA PRO A 285 4.85 -1.01 19.50
C PRO A 285 5.99 -1.70 18.75
N LYS A 286 7.13 -1.93 19.42
CA LYS A 286 8.26 -2.66 18.82
C LYS A 286 7.93 -4.11 18.50
N GLU A 287 7.05 -4.70 19.30
CA GLU A 287 6.56 -6.08 19.17
C GLU A 287 5.03 -6.03 19.24
N PRO A 288 4.35 -5.64 18.14
CA PRO A 288 2.91 -5.55 18.14
C PRO A 288 2.29 -6.94 18.30
N THR A 289 1.25 -7.04 19.13
CA THR A 289 0.46 -8.26 19.29
C THR A 289 -0.92 -8.07 18.66
N ALA A 290 -1.40 -9.11 17.98
CA ALA A 290 -2.73 -9.09 17.41
C ALA A 290 -3.79 -9.22 18.51
N ARG A 291 -4.84 -8.40 18.44
CA ARG A 291 -6.01 -8.47 19.34
C ARG A 291 -7.23 -8.99 18.58
N GLU A 292 -7.95 -9.96 19.13
CA GLU A 292 -9.17 -10.50 18.53
C GLU A 292 -10.38 -9.63 18.91
N TYR A 293 -11.23 -9.36 17.92
CA TYR A 293 -12.49 -8.65 18.05
C TYR A 293 -13.62 -9.52 17.55
N ARG A 294 -14.75 -9.47 18.27
CA ARG A 294 -16.05 -9.92 17.75
C ARG A 294 -16.84 -8.70 17.34
N TYR A 295 -17.56 -8.81 16.23
CA TYR A 295 -18.38 -7.71 15.74
C TYR A 295 -19.81 -8.14 15.44
N LYS A 296 -20.73 -7.19 15.50
CA LYS A 296 -22.13 -7.36 15.08
C LYS A 296 -22.57 -6.08 14.38
N VAL A 297 -23.10 -6.22 13.16
CA VAL A 297 -23.64 -5.10 12.38
C VAL A 297 -25.16 -5.28 12.27
N GLU A 298 -25.92 -4.30 12.73
CA GLU A 298 -27.39 -4.26 12.66
C GLU A 298 -27.84 -2.90 12.07
N GLY A 299 -28.09 -2.87 10.76
CA GLY A 299 -28.37 -1.63 10.06
C GLY A 299 -27.17 -0.68 10.11
N ASP A 300 -27.38 0.50 10.68
CA ASP A 300 -26.35 1.55 10.84
C ASP A 300 -25.68 1.50 12.23
N ALA A 301 -25.85 0.41 12.97
CA ALA A 301 -25.17 0.17 14.24
C ALA A 301 -24.09 -0.91 14.11
N LEU A 302 -22.91 -0.63 14.68
CA LEU A 302 -21.81 -1.58 14.84
C LEU A 302 -21.54 -1.76 16.34
N GLU A 303 -21.49 -3.02 16.78
CA GLU A 303 -21.03 -3.40 18.11
C GLU A 303 -19.70 -4.16 17.97
N LEU A 304 -18.68 -3.72 18.68
CA LEU A 304 -17.36 -4.37 18.77
C LEU A 304 -17.11 -4.84 20.19
N ARG A 305 -16.59 -6.07 20.35
CA ARG A 305 -16.20 -6.62 21.65
C ARG A 305 -14.78 -7.17 21.62
N ALA A 306 -13.97 -6.78 22.60
CA ALA A 306 -12.64 -7.34 22.83
C ALA A 306 -12.31 -7.28 24.33
N ASP A 307 -11.73 -8.35 24.88
CA ASP A 307 -11.33 -8.47 26.31
C ASP A 307 -12.41 -8.08 27.34
N GLY A 308 -13.68 -8.33 27.03
CA GLY A 308 -14.81 -7.98 27.90
C GLY A 308 -15.29 -6.53 27.79
N GLU A 309 -14.61 -5.69 26.99
CA GLU A 309 -15.04 -4.34 26.66
C GLU A 309 -16.00 -4.38 25.45
N GLU A 310 -17.07 -3.59 25.51
CA GLU A 310 -18.04 -3.41 24.41
C GLU A 310 -18.00 -1.96 23.94
N THR A 311 -17.85 -1.76 22.64
CA THR A 311 -17.91 -0.45 21.98
C THR A 311 -19.05 -0.45 20.99
N ARG A 312 -19.90 0.59 21.04
CA ARG A 312 -20.99 0.79 20.08
C ARG A 312 -20.69 1.99 19.21
N CYS A 313 -20.99 1.84 17.92
CA CYS A 313 -20.72 2.85 16.91
C CYS A 313 -21.91 3.02 15.97
N ALA A 314 -22.03 4.21 15.41
CA ALA A 314 -23.01 4.56 14.37
C ALA A 314 -22.31 4.76 13.03
N LEU A 315 -22.92 4.31 11.93
CA LEU A 315 -22.39 4.48 10.59
C LEU A 315 -22.37 5.98 10.21
N ILE A 316 -21.23 6.44 9.71
CA ILE A 316 -21.07 7.80 9.15
C ILE A 316 -21.15 7.76 7.63
N GLU A 317 -20.42 6.83 7.01
CA GLU A 317 -20.22 6.78 5.57
C GLU A 317 -20.05 5.32 5.12
N ARG A 318 -20.57 5.01 3.93
CA ARG A 318 -20.26 3.80 3.18
C ARG A 318 -19.80 4.19 1.79
N ARG A 319 -18.54 3.85 1.46
CA ARG A 319 -17.99 3.99 0.11
C ARG A 319 -18.22 2.69 -0.64
N GLU A 320 -18.90 2.80 -1.78
CA GLU A 320 -19.09 1.69 -2.72
C GLU A 320 -17.81 1.37 -3.49
#